data_AF-A0A1V4ELE5-F1
#
_entry.id   AF-A0A1V4ELE5-F1
#
_cell.length_a   1.000
_cell.length_b   1.000
_cell.length_c   1.000
_cell.angle_alpha   90.00
_cell.angle_beta   90.00
_cell.angle_gamma   90.00
#
_symmetry.space_group_name_H-M   'P 1'
#
loop_
_entity.id
_entity.type
_entity.pdbx_description
1 polymer ?
#
loop_
_entity_poly.entity_id
_entity_poly.type
_entity_poly.pdbx_seq_one_letter_code
_entity_poly.pdbx_strand_id
1 'polypeptide(L)'
;MKSTIGAPDFFDDPHGFEAGPTASYGADVEYGTKPHEIRARNAKALHWVDDEGNDIFRKRVWHPGTSPQPYMRPAFEKAIEPLPEILAQVGEKALGG
;
A
#
# COMPACT_ATOMS: atom_id res chain seq x y z
N MET A 1 -24.93 -3.83 -4.53
CA MET A 1 -23.82 -4.68 -5.02
C MET A 1 -22.64 -4.39 -4.11
N LYS A 2 -21.78 -5.36 -3.77
CA LYS A 2 -20.57 -5.06 -2.98
C LYS A 2 -19.70 -4.08 -3.78
N SER A 3 -19.60 -2.85 -3.30
CA SER A 3 -18.85 -1.76 -3.90
C SER A 3 -17.38 -1.76 -3.46
N THR A 4 -16.99 -2.62 -2.53
CA THR A 4 -15.67 -2.65 -1.92
C THR A 4 -14.83 -3.84 -2.37
N ILE A 5 -13.60 -3.57 -2.79
CA ILE A 5 -12.56 -4.60 -2.93
C ILE A 5 -11.50 -4.31 -1.86
N GLY A 6 -11.58 -5.06 -0.76
CA GLY A 6 -10.51 -5.13 0.23
C GLY A 6 -10.59 -4.17 1.42
N ALA A 7 -11.70 -3.47 1.59
CA ALA A 7 -11.97 -2.62 2.75
C ALA A 7 -13.46 -2.67 3.14
N PRO A 8 -13.84 -2.29 4.38
CA PRO A 8 -15.25 -2.25 4.78
C PRO A 8 -15.94 -0.98 4.27
N ASP A 9 -17.18 -1.08 3.81
CA ASP A 9 -17.97 0.07 3.33
C ASP A 9 -18.17 1.11 4.47
N PHE A 10 -17.31 2.14 4.53
CA PHE A 10 -17.41 3.19 5.55
C PHE A 10 -18.51 4.23 5.26
N PHE A 11 -19.03 4.28 4.03
CA PHE A 11 -20.08 5.19 3.59
C PHE A 11 -21.14 4.46 2.76
N ASP A 12 -22.43 4.69 3.04
CA ASP A 12 -23.56 4.28 2.19
C ASP A 12 -23.64 5.21 0.95
N ASP A 13 -22.62 5.17 0.10
CA ASP A 13 -22.61 5.84 -1.20
C ASP A 13 -22.89 4.79 -2.30
N PRO A 14 -24.05 4.81 -2.96
CA PRO A 14 -24.40 3.86 -4.02
C PRO A 14 -23.48 3.94 -5.26
N HIS A 15 -22.64 4.97 -5.35
CA HIS A 15 -21.64 5.17 -6.40
C HIS A 15 -20.19 5.12 -5.88
N GLY A 16 -19.98 4.99 -4.58
CA GLY A 16 -18.67 4.90 -3.96
C GLY A 16 -18.09 3.50 -4.11
N PHE A 17 -16.77 3.41 -4.29
CA PHE A 17 -16.00 2.18 -4.09
C PHE A 17 -14.75 2.50 -3.29
N GLU A 18 -14.37 1.61 -2.37
CA GLU A 18 -13.09 1.72 -1.68
C GLU A 18 -12.10 0.73 -2.29
N ALA A 19 -10.93 1.26 -2.62
CA ALA A 19 -9.81 0.51 -3.16
C ALA A 19 -8.61 0.69 -2.23
N GLY A 20 -8.05 -0.42 -1.77
CA GLY A 20 -6.90 -0.44 -0.90
C GLY A 20 -6.24 -1.82 -0.85
N PRO A 21 -5.04 -1.92 -0.25
CA PRO A 21 -4.38 -3.21 -0.10
C PRO A 21 -5.16 -4.12 0.85
N THR A 22 -5.49 -5.32 0.40
CA THR A 22 -6.08 -6.38 1.23
C THR A 22 -5.06 -7.03 2.16
N ALA A 23 -3.77 -6.88 1.85
CA ALA A 23 -2.68 -7.44 2.62
C ALA A 23 -2.40 -6.59 3.87
N SER A 24 -2.26 -7.24 5.02
CA SER A 24 -1.98 -6.56 6.30
C SER A 24 -0.67 -5.77 6.31
N TYR A 25 0.29 -6.13 5.45
CA TYR A 25 1.57 -5.43 5.27
C TYR A 25 1.50 -4.32 4.21
N GLY A 26 0.34 -4.02 3.65
CA GLY A 26 0.20 -3.02 2.58
C GLY A 26 0.68 -1.63 3.01
N ALA A 27 0.45 -1.26 4.27
CA ALA A 27 0.95 -0.01 4.85
C ALA A 27 2.48 -0.01 5.01
N ASP A 28 3.07 -1.16 5.37
CA ASP A 28 4.53 -1.29 5.51
C ASP A 28 5.24 -1.09 4.15
N VAL A 29 4.60 -1.48 3.05
CA VAL A 29 5.12 -1.24 1.69
C VAL A 29 4.97 0.23 1.31
N GLU A 30 3.80 0.84 1.54
CA GLU A 30 3.54 2.25 1.18
C GLU A 30 4.46 3.22 1.93
N TYR A 31 4.69 2.97 3.24
CA TYR A 31 5.40 3.90 4.13
C TYR A 31 6.76 3.41 4.60
N GLY A 32 7.16 2.20 4.24
CA GLY A 32 8.39 1.58 4.73
C GLY A 32 8.27 1.09 6.18
N THR A 33 9.34 0.47 6.66
CA THR A 33 9.45 -0.01 8.06
C THR A 33 10.66 0.62 8.74
N LYS A 34 10.53 0.91 10.04
CA LYS A 34 11.63 1.38 10.88
C LYS A 34 12.62 0.23 11.15
N PRO A 35 13.87 0.51 11.58
CA PRO A 35 14.74 -0.53 12.09
C PRO A 35 14.00 -1.39 13.12
N HIS A 36 13.99 -2.71 12.94
CA HIS A 36 13.40 -3.64 13.93
C HIS A 36 14.20 -4.96 14.08
N GLU A 37 14.08 -5.61 15.24
CA GLU A 37 14.61 -6.96 15.45
C GLU A 37 13.68 -7.97 14.77
N ILE A 38 14.25 -8.87 13.97
CA ILE A 38 13.57 -10.07 13.49
C ILE A 38 14.16 -11.25 14.26
N ARG A 39 13.29 -12.04 14.89
CA ARG A 39 13.70 -13.21 15.69
C ARG A 39 12.95 -14.46 15.28
N ALA A 40 13.63 -15.60 15.31
CA ALA A 40 13.01 -16.90 15.10
C ALA A 40 12.03 -17.19 16.25
N ARG A 41 10.74 -17.40 15.93
CA ARG A 41 9.69 -17.68 16.93
C ARG A 41 9.38 -19.17 17.06
N ASN A 42 9.12 -19.84 15.93
CA ASN A 42 8.69 -21.25 15.89
C ASN A 42 9.78 -22.20 15.35
N ALA A 43 10.88 -21.65 14.84
CA ALA A 43 12.00 -22.40 14.25
C ALA A 43 13.27 -22.24 15.09
N LYS A 44 14.27 -23.11 14.87
CA LYS A 44 15.56 -23.06 15.56
C LYS A 44 16.40 -21.83 15.19
N ALA A 45 16.28 -21.37 13.94
CA ALA A 45 16.99 -20.21 13.41
C ALA A 45 16.25 -19.63 12.19
N LEU A 46 16.51 -18.36 11.90
CA LEU A 46 16.32 -17.73 10.60
C LEU A 46 17.38 -18.27 9.63
N HIS A 47 17.04 -18.34 8.35
CA HIS A 47 17.92 -18.81 7.29
C HIS A 47 17.80 -17.95 6.04
N TRP A 48 18.93 -17.60 5.45
CA TRP A 48 19.03 -16.98 4.12
C TRP A 48 20.39 -17.32 3.50
N VAL A 49 20.52 -17.12 2.20
CA VAL A 49 21.77 -17.25 1.45
C VAL A 49 22.37 -15.86 1.28
N ASP A 50 23.65 -15.68 1.60
CA ASP A 50 24.35 -14.41 1.37
C ASP A 50 24.77 -14.24 -0.11
N ASP A 51 25.31 -13.07 -0.43
CA ASP A 51 25.72 -12.74 -1.81
C ASP A 51 26.87 -13.63 -2.33
N GLU A 52 27.58 -14.32 -1.44
CA GLU A 52 28.66 -15.26 -1.76
C GLU A 52 28.13 -16.71 -1.93
N GLY A 53 26.84 -16.94 -1.69
CA GLY A 53 26.21 -18.25 -1.79
C GLY A 53 26.28 -19.09 -0.52
N ASN A 54 26.71 -18.53 0.61
CA ASN A 54 26.80 -19.25 1.87
C ASN A 54 25.46 -19.27 2.60
N ASP A 55 25.10 -20.42 3.19
CA ASP A 55 23.95 -20.54 4.08
C ASP A 55 24.21 -19.85 5.43
N ILE A 56 23.42 -18.82 5.74
CA ILE A 56 23.49 -18.08 6.99
C ILE A 56 22.35 -18.46 7.91
N PHE A 57 22.70 -18.85 9.14
CA PHE A 57 21.74 -19.14 10.21
C PHE A 57 21.91 -18.18 11.38
N ARG A 58 20.80 -17.57 11.84
CA ARG A 58 20.80 -16.68 13.03
C ARG A 58 19.53 -16.84 13.85
N LYS A 59 19.64 -16.72 15.18
CA LYS A 59 18.44 -16.66 16.05
C LYS A 59 17.69 -15.34 15.94
N ARG A 60 18.43 -14.26 15.65
CA ARG A 60 17.92 -12.90 15.48
C ARG A 60 18.77 -12.10 14.50
N VAL A 61 18.16 -11.10 13.87
CA VAL A 61 18.85 -10.08 13.05
C VAL A 61 18.32 -8.69 13.41
N TRP A 62 19.19 -7.69 13.33
CA TRP A 62 18.84 -6.27 13.45
C TRP A 62 18.58 -5.73 12.04
N HIS A 63 17.33 -5.72 11.60
CA HIS A 63 17.00 -5.22 10.27
C HIS A 63 17.01 -3.68 10.29
N PRO A 64 17.68 -3.01 9.34
CA PRO A 64 17.72 -1.54 9.29
C PRO A 64 16.36 -0.91 8.98
N GLY A 65 15.38 -1.72 8.60
CA GLY A 65 14.10 -1.27 8.06
C GLY A 65 14.11 -1.34 6.55
N THR A 66 12.95 -1.07 5.96
CA THR A 66 12.76 -1.08 4.50
C THR A 66 12.34 0.31 4.06
N SER A 67 12.95 0.82 3.00
CA SER A 67 12.55 2.09 2.40
C SER A 67 11.12 2.00 1.84
N PRO A 68 10.34 3.11 1.85
CA PRO A 68 9.00 3.13 1.27
C PRO A 68 9.01 2.78 -0.23
N GLN A 69 8.04 1.97 -0.66
CA GLN A 69 7.76 1.64 -2.05
C GLN A 69 6.30 2.00 -2.36
N PRO A 70 5.96 3.30 -2.48
CA PRO A 70 4.58 3.74 -2.58
C PRO A 70 3.94 3.29 -3.89
N TYR A 71 2.68 2.84 -3.80
CA TYR A 71 1.85 2.42 -4.93
C TYR A 71 0.46 3.05 -4.85
N MET A 72 -0.08 3.31 -3.65
CA MET A 72 -1.39 3.94 -3.48
C MET A 72 -1.34 5.44 -3.77
N ARG A 73 -0.42 6.18 -3.14
CA ARG A 73 -0.30 7.63 -3.38
C ARG A 73 -0.07 7.98 -4.84
N PRO A 74 0.90 7.40 -5.58
CA PRO A 74 1.09 7.74 -6.98
C PRO A 74 -0.11 7.35 -7.86
N ALA A 75 -0.82 6.27 -7.53
CA ALA A 75 -2.04 5.90 -8.24
C ALA A 75 -3.15 6.93 -8.02
N PHE A 76 -3.33 7.40 -6.78
CA PHE A 76 -4.29 8.43 -6.44
C PHE A 76 -3.97 9.76 -7.13
N GLU A 77 -2.73 10.22 -7.06
CA GLU A 77 -2.27 11.46 -7.72
C GLU A 77 -2.55 11.44 -9.23
N LYS A 78 -2.27 10.31 -9.88
CA LYS A 78 -2.58 10.12 -11.30
C LYS A 78 -4.09 10.10 -11.58
N ALA A 79 -4.90 9.54 -10.69
CA ALA A 79 -6.35 9.47 -10.87
C ALA A 79 -7.03 10.85 -10.74
N ILE A 80 -6.48 11.75 -9.92
CA ILE A 80 -7.03 13.10 -9.73
C ILE A 80 -6.46 14.15 -10.70
N GLU A 81 -5.43 13.80 -11.48
CA GLU A 81 -4.84 14.70 -12.49
C GLU A 81 -5.87 15.35 -13.45
N PRO A 82 -6.84 14.62 -14.03
CA PRO A 82 -7.84 15.23 -14.93
C PRO A 82 -8.99 15.95 -14.20
N LEU A 83 -9.03 15.92 -12.87
CA LEU A 83 -10.15 16.45 -12.09
C LEU A 83 -10.45 17.93 -12.37
N PRO A 84 -9.45 18.84 -12.52
CA PRO A 84 -9.73 20.24 -12.87
C PRO A 84 -10.45 20.41 -14.21
N GLU A 85 -10.08 19.62 -15.22
CA GLU A 85 -10.72 19.67 -16.55
C GLU A 85 -12.15 19.15 -16.48
N ILE A 86 -12.38 18.05 -15.76
CA ILE A 86 -13.72 17.49 -15.53
C ILE A 86 -14.60 18.53 -14.82
N LEU A 87 -14.08 19.19 -13.79
CA LEU A 87 -14.82 20.23 -13.06
C LEU A 87 -15.15 21.42 -13.95
N ALA A 88 -14.22 21.85 -14.82
CA ALA A 88 -14.48 22.93 -15.78
C ALA A 88 -15.60 22.56 -16.75
N GLN A 89 -15.57 21.36 -17.34
CA GLN A 89 -16.61 20.87 -18.25
C GLN A 89 -17.98 20.79 -17.57
N VAL A 90 -18.03 20.30 -16.33
CA VAL A 90 -19.28 20.24 -15.55
C VAL A 90 -19.79 21.64 -15.25
N GLY A 91 -18.92 22.58 -14.90
CA GLY A 91 -19.26 23.99 -14.66
C GLY A 91 -19.84 24.67 -15.90
N GLU A 92 -19.19 24.52 -17.06
CA GLU A 92 -19.70 25.04 -18.34
C GLU A 92 -21.07 24.46 -18.69
N LYS A 93 -21.24 23.14 -18.52
CA LYS A 93 -22.51 22.47 -18.78
C LYS A 93 -23.63 22.91 -17.81
N ALA A 94 -23.28 23.24 -16.57
CA ALA A 94 -24.23 23.71 -15.57
C ALA A 94 -24.60 25.20 -15.72
N LEU A 95 -23.74 26.00 -16.35
CA LEU A 95 -23.89 27.46 -16.48
C LEU A 95 -24.31 27.94 -17.87
N GLY A 96 -24.40 27.07 -18.88
CA GLY A 96 -24.66 27.52 -20.26
C GLY A 96 -25.10 26.46 -21.26
N GLY A 97 -25.82 25.44 -20.82
CA GLY A 97 -26.83 24.76 -21.64
C GLY A 97 -28.18 25.44 -21.49
#